data_AF-A0A256Z140-F1
#
_entry.id   AF-A0A256Z140-F1
#
_cell.length_a   1.000
_cell.length_b   1.000
_cell.length_c   1.000
_cell.angle_alpha   90.00
_cell.angle_beta   90.00
_cell.angle_gamma   90.00
#
_symmetry.space_group_name_H-M   'P 1'
#
loop_
_entity.id
_entity.type
_entity.pdbx_description
1 polymer ?
#
loop_
_entity_poly.entity_id
_entity_poly.type
_entity_poly.pdbx_seq_one_letter_code
_entity_poly.pdbx_strand_id
1 'polypeptide(L)'
;MASRDQVVGAGLIAISAVVIVIYGWLVFLSEWWELVLKLTGFIAVVGVFGILGWIGYTLATTPPPKPIEEIEKELEEELKKLEKEMKEEEKEKAKEEKGKEEGKEGK
;
A
#
# COMPACT_ATOMS: atom_id res chain seq x y z
N MET A 1 10.13 -17.77 -26.36
CA MET A 1 9.39 -18.10 -25.12
C MET A 1 8.69 -16.83 -24.68
N ALA A 2 7.36 -16.83 -24.53
CA ALA A 2 6.66 -15.65 -24.03
C ALA A 2 7.14 -15.33 -22.61
N SER A 3 7.54 -14.08 -22.37
CA SER A 3 7.90 -13.60 -21.04
C SER A 3 6.72 -13.78 -20.10
N ARG A 4 6.99 -14.07 -18.82
CA ARG A 4 5.96 -14.27 -17.79
C ARG A 4 4.99 -13.08 -17.76
N ASP A 5 5.52 -11.86 -17.91
CA ASP A 5 4.75 -10.63 -17.93
C ASP A 5 3.82 -10.51 -19.15
N GLN A 6 4.25 -11.01 -20.32
CA GLN A 6 3.41 -11.01 -21.52
C GLN A 6 2.25 -12.02 -21.40
N VAL A 7 2.46 -13.15 -20.72
CA VAL A 7 1.39 -14.13 -20.46
C VAL A 7 0.37 -13.55 -19.48
N VAL A 8 0.82 -12.88 -18.42
CA VAL A 8 -0.08 -12.21 -17.46
C VAL A 8 -0.85 -11.08 -18.15
N GLY A 9 -0.16 -10.24 -18.92
CA GLY A 9 -0.80 -9.15 -19.68
C GLY A 9 -1.83 -9.66 -20.68
N ALA A 10 -1.50 -10.71 -21.46
CA ALA A 10 -2.44 -11.32 -22.40
C ALA A 10 -3.63 -11.96 -21.69
N GLY A 11 -3.41 -12.60 -20.52
CA GLY A 11 -4.48 -13.14 -19.69
C GLY A 11 -5.43 -12.07 -19.19
N LEU A 12 -4.91 -10.94 -18.69
CA LEU A 12 -5.73 -9.81 -18.26
C LEU A 12 -6.56 -9.23 -19.40
N ILE A 13 -5.95 -9.05 -20.58
CA ILE A 13 -6.67 -8.57 -21.77
C ILE A 13 -7.79 -9.54 -22.14
N ALA A 14 -7.51 -10.84 -22.22
CA ALA A 14 -8.52 -11.84 -22.57
C ALA A 14 -9.69 -11.86 -21.57
N ILE A 15 -9.39 -11.85 -20.26
CA ILE A 15 -10.41 -11.80 -19.21
C ILE A 15 -11.23 -10.51 -19.31
N SER A 16 -10.58 -9.36 -19.47
CA SER A 16 -11.28 -8.08 -19.59
C SER A 16 -12.20 -8.04 -20.82
N ALA A 17 -11.76 -8.55 -21.96
CA ALA A 17 -12.55 -8.63 -23.18
C ALA A 17 -13.78 -9.52 -22.98
N VAL A 18 -13.62 -10.68 -22.33
CA VAL A 18 -14.73 -11.58 -22.02
C VAL A 18 -15.75 -10.91 -21.11
N VAL A 19 -15.29 -10.21 -20.05
CA VAL A 19 -16.18 -9.49 -19.14
C VAL A 19 -16.95 -8.38 -19.86
N ILE A 20 -16.30 -7.62 -20.75
CA ILE A 20 -16.95 -6.57 -21.55
C ILE A 20 -18.04 -7.15 -22.45
N VAL A 21 -17.75 -8.26 -23.14
CA VAL A 21 -18.73 -8.90 -24.04
C VAL A 21 -19.93 -9.44 -23.26
N ILE A 22 -19.69 -10.11 -22.13
CA ILE A 22 -20.76 -10.62 -21.26
C ILE A 22 -21.60 -9.48 -20.70
N TYR A 23 -20.97 -8.44 -20.16
CA TYR A 23 -21.68 -7.28 -19.61
C TYR A 23 -22.51 -6.56 -20.67
N GLY A 24 -21.93 -6.31 -21.85
CA GLY A 24 -22.64 -5.73 -22.99
C GLY A 24 -23.84 -6.58 -23.40
N TRP A 25 -23.69 -7.90 -23.47
CA TRP A 25 -24.82 -8.80 -23.74
C TRP A 25 -25.93 -8.69 -22.69
N LEU A 26 -25.57 -8.69 -21.40
CA LEU A 26 -26.52 -8.55 -20.29
C LEU A 26 -27.25 -7.21 -20.28
N VAL A 27 -26.62 -6.14 -20.74
CA VAL A 27 -27.23 -4.80 -20.78
C VAL A 27 -28.08 -4.60 -22.03
N PHE A 28 -27.67 -5.10 -23.20
CA PHE A 28 -28.34 -4.77 -24.47
C PHE A 28 -29.28 -5.86 -25.00
N LEU A 29 -29.05 -7.14 -24.66
CA LEU A 29 -29.80 -8.27 -25.22
C LEU A 29 -30.56 -9.10 -24.18
N SER A 30 -30.44 -8.78 -22.89
CA SER A 30 -31.13 -9.50 -21.82
C SER A 30 -32.34 -8.72 -21.28
N GLU A 31 -33.40 -9.42 -20.91
CA GLU A 31 -34.57 -8.86 -20.23
C GLU A 31 -34.21 -8.29 -18.83
N TRP A 32 -33.07 -8.67 -18.28
CA TRP A 32 -32.58 -8.27 -16.96
C TRP A 32 -31.80 -6.94 -16.98
N TRP A 33 -31.74 -6.27 -18.13
CA TRP A 33 -30.94 -5.05 -18.33
C TRP A 33 -31.21 -3.98 -17.27
N GLU A 34 -32.48 -3.79 -16.88
CA GLU A 34 -32.86 -2.79 -15.88
C GLU A 34 -32.24 -3.11 -14.51
N LEU A 35 -32.27 -4.38 -14.11
CA LEU A 35 -31.66 -4.83 -12.85
C LEU A 35 -30.13 -4.67 -12.88
N VAL A 36 -29.50 -5.01 -14.01
CA VAL A 36 -28.05 -4.88 -14.21
C VAL A 36 -27.62 -3.41 -14.17
N LEU A 37 -28.35 -2.51 -14.81
CA LEU A 37 -28.06 -1.07 -14.78
C LEU A 37 -28.30 -0.46 -13.39
N LYS A 38 -29.39 -0.85 -12.71
CA LYS A 38 -29.64 -0.42 -11.32
C LYS A 38 -28.52 -0.88 -10.38
N LEU A 39 -28.07 -2.12 -10.50
CA LEU A 39 -27.00 -2.67 -9.67
C LEU A 39 -25.67 -1.97 -9.93
N THR A 40 -25.30 -1.76 -11.19
CA THR A 40 -24.05 -1.05 -11.54
C THR A 40 -24.07 0.41 -11.12
N GLY A 41 -25.19 1.11 -11.31
CA GLY A 41 -25.39 2.45 -10.78
C GLY A 41 -25.29 2.51 -9.26
N PHE A 42 -25.91 1.56 -8.56
CA PHE A 42 -25.83 1.46 -7.10
C PHE A 42 -24.40 1.22 -6.62
N ILE A 43 -23.65 0.30 -7.24
CA ILE A 43 -22.24 0.05 -6.91
C ILE A 43 -21.40 1.30 -7.13
N ALA A 44 -21.63 2.06 -8.21
CA ALA A 44 -20.94 3.32 -8.44
C ALA A 44 -21.21 4.34 -7.33
N VAL A 45 -22.47 4.49 -6.92
CA VAL A 45 -22.87 5.36 -5.80
C VAL A 45 -22.22 4.90 -4.49
N VAL A 46 -22.29 3.61 -4.17
CA VAL A 46 -21.64 3.03 -2.98
C VAL A 46 -20.13 3.23 -3.00
N GLY A 47 -19.48 3.14 -4.17
CA GLY A 47 -18.05 3.44 -4.29
C GLY A 47 -17.73 4.89 -3.91
N VAL A 48 -18.47 5.86 -4.48
CA VAL A 48 -18.25 7.28 -4.19
C VAL A 48 -18.56 7.61 -2.74
N PHE A 49 -19.74 7.22 -2.25
CA PHE A 49 -20.15 7.51 -0.87
C PHE A 49 -19.41 6.67 0.15
N GLY A 50 -18.89 5.50 -0.22
CA GLY A 50 -18.00 4.71 0.62
C GLY A 50 -16.69 5.43 0.88
N ILE A 51 -16.09 6.04 -0.16
CA ILE A 51 -14.89 6.88 0.00
C ILE A 51 -15.20 8.12 0.83
N LEU A 52 -16.29 8.84 0.53
CA LEU A 52 -16.69 10.02 1.30
C LEU A 52 -16.99 9.69 2.77
N GLY A 53 -17.66 8.57 3.00
CA GLY A 53 -17.96 8.06 4.34
C GLY A 53 -16.70 7.66 5.10
N TRP A 54 -15.72 7.04 4.42
CA TRP A 54 -14.43 6.73 5.02
C TRP A 54 -13.65 7.99 5.41
N ILE A 55 -13.61 9.01 4.52
CA ILE A 55 -12.98 10.30 4.83
C ILE A 55 -13.74 11.01 5.96
N GLY A 56 -15.07 11.00 5.94
CA GLY A 56 -15.87 11.55 7.02
C GLY A 56 -15.63 10.83 8.34
N TYR A 57 -15.44 9.51 8.30
CA TYR A 57 -15.12 8.69 9.47
C TYR A 57 -13.74 9.07 10.04
N THR A 58 -12.71 9.21 9.21
CA THR A 58 -11.39 9.63 9.70
C THR A 58 -11.45 11.04 10.27
N LEU A 59 -12.08 12.01 9.61
CA LEU A 59 -12.22 13.38 10.13
C LEU A 59 -12.99 13.45 11.46
N ALA A 60 -14.06 12.66 11.60
CA ALA A 60 -14.86 12.61 12.82
C ALA A 60 -14.14 11.93 13.98
N THR A 61 -13.21 11.02 13.69
CA THR A 61 -12.51 10.21 14.69
C THR A 61 -11.06 10.64 14.93
N THR A 62 -10.50 11.52 14.08
CA THR A 62 -9.24 12.18 14.35
C THR A 62 -9.49 13.35 15.30
N PRO A 63 -9.01 13.29 16.56
CA PRO A 63 -8.96 14.46 17.40
C PRO A 63 -8.12 15.53 16.70
N PRO A 64 -8.48 16.81 16.84
CA PRO A 64 -7.79 17.91 16.16
C PRO A 64 -6.28 17.77 16.36
N PRO A 65 -5.50 17.95 15.28
CA PRO A 65 -4.07 17.71 15.29
C PRO A 65 -3.44 18.38 16.51
N LYS A 66 -2.72 17.59 17.32
CA LYS A 66 -2.02 18.11 18.50
C LYS A 66 -1.07 19.24 18.06
N PRO A 67 -0.84 20.26 18.92
CA PRO A 67 0.07 21.35 18.61
C PRO A 67 1.42 20.82 18.11
N ILE A 68 1.87 21.37 16.98
CA ILE A 68 3.04 20.91 16.20
C ILE A 68 4.32 20.83 17.06
N GLU A 69 4.41 21.67 18.10
CA GLU A 69 5.56 21.77 19.00
C GLU A 69 5.83 20.51 19.85
N GLU A 70 4.80 19.73 20.20
CA GLU A 70 4.97 18.49 20.97
C GLU A 70 5.41 17.33 20.05
N ILE A 71 4.85 17.27 18.84
CA ILE A 71 5.18 16.25 17.84
C ILE A 71 6.60 16.43 17.33
N GLU A 72 7.06 17.67 17.10
CA GLU A 72 8.44 17.94 16.68
C GLU A 72 9.45 17.52 17.76
N LYS A 73 9.15 17.77 19.04
CA LYS A 73 10.03 17.37 20.15
C LYS A 73 10.10 15.86 20.34
N GLU A 74 8.95 15.16 20.30
CA GLU A 74 8.91 13.70 20.39
C GLU A 74 9.63 13.04 19.20
N LEU A 75 9.41 13.56 17.97
CA LEU A 75 10.06 13.03 16.76
C LEU A 75 11.58 13.28 16.75
N GLU A 76 12.02 14.45 17.23
CA GLU A 76 13.45 14.78 17.31
C GLU A 76 14.16 13.96 18.40
N GLU A 77 13.48 13.64 19.51
CA GLU A 77 13.99 12.72 20.52
C GLU A 77 14.07 11.27 20.03
N GLU A 78 13.06 10.78 19.29
CA GLU A 78 13.09 9.45 18.67
C GLU A 78 14.19 9.34 17.61
N LEU A 79 14.36 10.36 16.75
CA LEU A 79 15.45 10.39 15.76
C LEU A 79 16.83 10.36 16.42
N LYS A 80 17.02 11.15 17.50
CA LYS A 80 18.28 11.20 18.25
C LYS A 80 18.60 9.88 18.95
N LYS A 81 17.59 9.14 19.43
CA LYS A 81 17.78 7.78 19.97
C LYS A 81 18.17 6.80 18.89
N LEU A 82 17.46 6.80 17.76
CA LEU A 82 17.74 5.90 16.64
C LEU A 82 19.14 6.12 16.05
N GLU A 83 19.57 7.38 15.92
CA GLU A 83 20.93 7.71 15.44
C GLU A 83 22.02 7.28 16.42
N LYS A 84 21.74 7.34 17.73
CA LYS A 84 22.66 6.83 18.76
C LYS A 84 22.77 5.31 18.71
N GLU A 85 21.64 4.60 18.63
CA GLU A 85 21.61 3.14 18.53
C GLU A 85 22.34 2.67 17.26
N MET A 86 22.11 3.32 16.10
CA MET A 86 22.84 3.01 14.88
C MET A 86 24.35 3.26 15.01
N LYS A 87 24.78 4.38 15.61
CA LYS A 87 26.21 4.66 15.84
C LYS A 87 26.85 3.69 16.83
N GLU A 88 26.10 3.21 17.81
CA GLU A 88 26.57 2.20 18.76
C GLU A 88 26.70 0.84 18.09
N GLU A 89 25.69 0.38 17.32
CA GLU A 89 25.77 -0.85 16.54
C GLU A 89 26.91 -0.82 15.51
N GLU A 90 27.12 0.30 14.82
CA GLU A 90 28.17 0.45 13.81
C GLU A 90 29.58 0.44 14.45
N LYS A 91 29.73 1.03 15.64
CA LYS A 91 30.96 0.94 16.44
C LYS A 91 31.20 -0.45 16.99
N GLU A 92 30.15 -1.17 17.36
CA GLU A 92 30.25 -2.54 17.89
C GLU A 92 30.63 -3.52 16.78
N LYS A 93 30.00 -3.41 15.60
CA LYS A 93 30.38 -4.17 14.39
C LYS A 93 31.81 -3.87 13.93
N ALA A 94 32.23 -2.61 13.95
CA ALA A 94 33.60 -2.23 13.59
C ALA A 94 34.67 -2.73 14.58
N LYS A 95 34.32 -2.86 15.87
CA LYS A 95 35.21 -3.49 16.87
C LYS A 95 35.26 -5.01 16.71
N GLU A 96 34.14 -5.64 16.36
CA GLU A 96 34.06 -7.08 16.16
C GLU A 96 34.82 -7.53 14.88
N GLU A 97 34.79 -6.71 13.83
CA GLU A 97 35.59 -6.95 12.61
C GLU A 97 37.09 -6.78 12.85
N LYS A 98 37.53 -5.72 13.56
CA LYS A 98 38.96 -5.53 13.90
C LYS A 98 39.50 -6.62 14.83
N GLY A 99 38.71 -7.10 15.79
CA GLY A 99 39.10 -8.21 16.66
C GLY A 99 39.24 -9.55 15.94
N LYS A 100 38.51 -9.76 14.83
CA LYS A 100 38.63 -10.96 13.98
C LYS A 100 39.81 -10.89 13.01
N GLU A 101 40.28 -9.69 12.66
CA GLU A 101 41.43 -9.47 11.78
C GLU A 101 42.77 -9.65 12.54
N GLU A 102 42.91 -9.08 13.74
CA GLU A 102 44.13 -9.24 14.57
C GLU A 102 44.33 -10.68 15.09
N GLY A 103 43.25 -11.46 15.24
CA GLY A 103 43.33 -12.87 15.65
C GLY A 103 43.82 -13.84 14.55
N LYS A 104 43.85 -13.40 13.27
CA LYS A 104 44.29 -14.22 12.14
C LYS A 104 45.76 -14.03 11.75
N GLU A 105 46.39 -12.91 12.08
CA GLU A 105 47.81 -12.65 11.77
C GLU A 105 48.79 -13.17 12.85
N GLY A 106 48.30 -13.56 14.02
CA GLY A 106 49.13 -14.02 15.15
C GLY A 106 49.33 -15.54 15.27
N LYS A 107 49.00 -16.36 14.26
CA LYS A 107 49.12 -17.82 14.31
C LYS A 107 49.94 -18.41 13.17
#